data_AF-A0AAQ3QUI0-F1
#
_entry.id   AF-A0AAQ3QUI0-F1
#
_cell.length_a   1.000
_cell.length_b   1.000
_cell.length_c   1.000
_cell.angle_alpha   90.00
_cell.angle_beta   90.00
_cell.angle_gamma   90.00
#
_symmetry.space_group_name_H-M   'P 1'
#
loop_
_entity.id
_entity.type
_entity.pdbx_description
1 polymer ?
#
loop_
_entity_poly.entity_id
_entity_poly.type
_entity_poly.pdbx_seq_one_letter_code
_entity_poly.pdbx_strand_id
1 'polypeptide(L)'
;MASDITPESLKEWRKEQKMTQTEMGSLMGWEKLVVTNIETGRRKISDAEQRLLKLLIHGELPFNAPVSDDVLEFDQDEWGLIHRMAQREGYSDAKDWIVSKIRAYLSMLPKQSEDIPAIEDLKPDPIPAIPGAASKPTYTLEEARRLAEAEAASRDDISEELYDQQQLENDRLYEEARKKKKGKQKSQKRFSA
;
A
#
# COMPACT_ATOMS: atom_id res chain seq x y z
N MET A 1 21.96 7.35 -4.06
CA MET A 1 20.83 7.01 -4.96
C MET A 1 20.47 5.56 -4.68
N ALA A 2 19.25 5.31 -4.21
CA ALA A 2 18.79 3.94 -3.95
C ALA A 2 18.83 3.11 -5.24
N SER A 3 19.31 1.88 -5.10
CA SER A 3 19.31 0.87 -6.17
C SER A 3 17.92 0.68 -6.74
N ASP A 4 17.82 0.29 -8.01
CA ASP A 4 16.53 -0.01 -8.63
C ASP A 4 15.82 -1.17 -7.92
N ILE A 5 14.51 -1.06 -7.79
CA ILE A 5 13.68 -2.08 -7.16
C ILE A 5 13.65 -3.28 -8.12
N THR A 6 14.24 -4.38 -7.70
CA THR A 6 14.19 -5.66 -8.42
C THR A 6 12.88 -6.39 -8.13
N PRO A 7 12.41 -7.28 -9.03
CA PRO A 7 11.27 -8.16 -8.76
C PRO A 7 11.34 -8.90 -7.43
N GLU A 8 12.55 -9.34 -7.06
CA GLU A 8 12.81 -10.08 -5.82
C GLU A 8 12.65 -9.17 -4.60
N SER A 9 13.27 -7.98 -4.62
CA SER A 9 13.14 -7.00 -3.54
C SER A 9 11.70 -6.56 -3.32
N LEU A 10 10.94 -6.39 -4.41
CA LEU A 10 9.53 -6.01 -4.35
C LEU A 10 8.66 -7.09 -3.68
N LYS A 11 8.95 -8.35 -4.01
CA LYS A 11 8.26 -9.52 -3.46
C LYS A 11 8.58 -9.73 -1.98
N GLU A 12 9.84 -9.53 -1.58
CA GLU A 12 10.27 -9.58 -0.19
C GLU A 12 9.58 -8.50 0.64
N TRP A 13 9.66 -7.25 0.19
CA TRP A 13 9.00 -6.11 0.84
C TRP A 13 7.49 -6.36 1.01
N ARG A 14 6.79 -6.81 -0.04
CA ARG A 14 5.35 -7.12 0.06
C ARG A 14 5.06 -8.16 1.15
N LYS A 15 5.88 -9.21 1.23
CA LYS A 15 5.74 -10.25 2.25
C LYS A 15 6.02 -9.73 3.65
N GLU A 16 7.02 -8.87 3.82
CA GLU A 16 7.31 -8.21 5.11
C GLU A 16 6.13 -7.37 5.58
N GLN A 17 5.48 -6.64 4.66
CA GLN A 17 4.27 -5.88 4.93
C GLN A 17 3.00 -6.75 5.08
N LYS A 18 3.13 -8.08 4.98
CA LYS A 18 2.01 -9.05 5.03
C LYS A 18 0.88 -8.75 4.03
N MET A 19 1.21 -8.10 2.92
CA MET A 19 0.25 -7.74 1.89
C MET A 19 0.09 -8.85 0.84
N THR A 20 -1.12 -9.04 0.34
CA THR A 20 -1.41 -9.86 -0.83
C THR A 20 -1.07 -9.11 -2.12
N GLN A 21 -0.91 -9.84 -3.22
CA GLN A 21 -0.69 -9.22 -4.55
C GLN A 21 -1.88 -8.34 -4.99
N THR A 22 -3.10 -8.66 -4.55
CA THR A 22 -4.31 -7.88 -4.86
C THR A 22 -4.31 -6.53 -4.12
N GLU A 23 -3.94 -6.53 -2.83
CA GLU A 23 -3.84 -5.30 -2.04
C GLU A 23 -2.73 -4.40 -2.56
N MET A 24 -1.59 -4.98 -2.93
CA MET A 24 -0.50 -4.25 -3.55
C MET A 24 -0.91 -3.64 -4.90
N GLY A 25 -1.63 -4.41 -5.72
CA GLY A 25 -2.20 -3.89 -6.96
C GLY A 25 -3.13 -2.71 -6.70
N SER A 26 -4.03 -2.83 -5.73
CA SER A 26 -4.96 -1.77 -5.36
C SER A 26 -4.24 -0.49 -4.88
N LEU A 27 -3.15 -0.64 -4.11
CA LEU A 27 -2.34 0.47 -3.63
C LEU A 27 -1.64 1.23 -4.79
N MET A 28 -1.17 0.50 -5.79
CA MET A 28 -0.45 1.05 -6.94
C MET A 28 -1.35 1.41 -8.13
N GLY A 29 -2.64 1.10 -8.07
CA GLY A 29 -3.56 1.22 -9.21
C GLY A 29 -3.29 0.20 -10.32
N TRP A 30 -2.79 -0.98 -9.98
CA TRP A 30 -2.51 -2.08 -10.88
C TRP A 30 -3.45 -3.27 -10.66
N GLU A 31 -3.68 -4.05 -11.72
CA GLU A 31 -4.34 -5.34 -11.59
C GLU A 31 -3.41 -6.37 -10.93
N LYS A 32 -3.98 -7.34 -10.20
CA LYS A 32 -3.24 -8.44 -9.57
C LYS A 32 -2.26 -9.13 -10.53
N LEU A 33 -2.69 -9.36 -11.78
CA LEU A 33 -1.87 -10.03 -12.79
C LEU A 33 -0.60 -9.25 -13.14
N VAL A 34 -0.67 -7.91 -13.13
CA VAL A 34 0.49 -7.04 -13.38
C VAL A 34 1.52 -7.23 -12.26
N VAL A 35 1.08 -7.24 -11.00
CA VAL A 35 1.95 -7.50 -9.85
C VAL A 35 2.62 -8.87 -9.96
N THR A 36 1.85 -9.91 -10.29
CA THR A 36 2.39 -11.27 -10.49
C THR A 36 3.43 -11.30 -11.62
N ASN A 37 3.19 -10.63 -12.74
CA ASN A 37 4.12 -10.58 -13.86
C ASN A 37 5.41 -9.81 -13.54
N ILE A 38 5.32 -8.75 -12.72
CA ILE A 38 6.50 -8.04 -12.20
C ILE A 38 7.30 -8.98 -11.28
N GLU A 39 6.67 -9.57 -10.25
CA GLU A 39 7.36 -10.42 -9.26
C GLU A 39 8.00 -11.67 -9.88
N THR A 40 7.48 -12.14 -11.02
CA THR A 40 8.04 -13.29 -11.76
C THR A 40 9.06 -12.87 -12.83
N GLY A 41 9.35 -11.57 -12.97
CA GLY A 41 10.29 -11.03 -13.95
C GLY A 41 9.80 -11.08 -15.40
N ARG A 42 8.53 -11.44 -15.64
CA ARG A 42 7.91 -11.49 -16.97
C ARG A 42 7.61 -10.10 -17.53
N ARG A 43 7.45 -9.12 -16.65
CA ARG A 43 7.27 -7.70 -16.99
C ARG A 43 8.34 -6.88 -16.27
N LYS A 44 9.03 -6.02 -17.02
CA LYS A 44 9.92 -5.01 -16.46
C LYS A 44 9.10 -3.88 -15.84
N ILE A 45 9.57 -3.38 -14.70
CA ILE A 45 9.04 -2.18 -14.04
C ILE A 45 9.54 -0.98 -14.86
N SER A 46 8.64 -0.12 -15.32
CA SER A 46 8.99 1.11 -16.03
C SER A 46 9.60 2.15 -15.08
N ASP A 47 10.31 3.14 -15.61
CA ASP A 47 10.98 4.16 -14.79
C ASP A 47 10.02 4.96 -13.90
N ALA A 48 8.82 5.27 -14.38
CA ALA A 48 7.79 5.92 -13.58
C ALA A 48 7.31 5.03 -12.42
N GLU A 49 7.17 3.72 -12.65
CA GLU A 49 6.80 2.75 -11.62
C GLU A 49 7.95 2.52 -10.64
N GLN A 50 9.21 2.50 -11.10
CA GLN A 50 10.40 2.46 -10.24
C GLN A 50 10.41 3.63 -9.26
N ARG A 51 10.14 4.84 -9.76
CA ARG A 51 10.06 6.06 -8.95
C ARG A 51 8.95 6.00 -7.89
N LEU A 52 7.76 5.53 -8.26
CA LEU A 52 6.64 5.33 -7.33
C LEU A 52 6.96 4.26 -6.27
N LEU A 53 7.58 3.16 -6.67
CA LEU A 53 7.98 2.09 -5.75
C LEU A 53 9.08 2.54 -4.79
N LYS A 54 10.07 3.31 -5.26
CA LYS A 54 11.10 3.89 -4.39
C LYS A 54 10.49 4.86 -3.37
N LEU A 55 9.52 5.68 -3.79
CA LEU A 55 8.76 6.53 -2.88
C LEU A 55 8.00 5.72 -1.83
N LEU A 56 7.34 4.64 -2.25
CA LEU A 56 6.54 3.81 -1.36
C LEU A 56 7.41 3.03 -0.36
N ILE A 57 8.50 2.44 -0.83
CA ILE A 57 9.33 1.50 -0.06
C ILE A 57 10.35 2.26 0.81
N HIS A 58 10.99 3.28 0.27
CA HIS A 58 12.07 4.00 0.93
C HIS A 58 11.66 5.39 1.45
N GLY A 59 10.47 5.87 1.11
CA GLY A 59 10.08 7.25 1.41
C GLY A 59 10.86 8.30 0.61
N GLU A 60 11.65 7.88 -0.40
CA GLU A 60 12.46 8.78 -1.21
C GLU A 60 11.58 9.49 -2.25
N LEU A 61 11.51 10.83 -2.17
CA LEU A 61 10.87 11.63 -3.21
C LEU A 61 11.64 11.44 -4.53
N PRO A 62 10.99 10.91 -5.59
CA PRO A 62 11.68 10.56 -6.83
C PRO A 62 11.99 11.76 -7.72
N PHE A 63 11.62 12.95 -7.26
CA PHE A 63 11.96 14.20 -7.90
C PHE A 63 13.24 14.70 -7.23
N ASN A 64 14.19 15.22 -8.02
CA ASN A 64 15.23 16.13 -7.52
C ASN A 64 14.58 17.45 -7.04
N ALA A 65 13.55 17.37 -6.21
CA ALA A 65 13.24 18.45 -5.31
C ALA A 65 14.43 18.52 -4.37
N PRO A 66 15.07 19.69 -4.19
CA PRO A 66 15.86 19.87 -3.00
C PRO A 66 14.92 19.53 -1.84
N VAL A 67 15.15 18.38 -1.20
CA VAL A 67 14.59 18.11 0.11
C VAL A 67 15.37 19.05 1.01
N SER A 68 15.03 20.33 0.99
CA SER A 68 15.10 21.05 2.24
C SER A 68 14.17 20.29 3.16
N ASP A 69 14.60 20.02 4.38
CA ASP A 69 13.72 19.57 5.47
C ASP A 69 12.66 20.66 5.81
N ASP A 70 12.28 21.50 4.84
CA ASP A 70 11.21 22.46 4.93
C ASP A 70 9.91 21.67 4.94
N VAL A 71 9.61 21.16 6.13
CA VAL A 71 8.24 20.93 6.56
C VAL A 71 7.43 22.12 6.07
N LEU A 72 6.43 21.87 5.22
CA LEU A 72 5.46 22.90 4.84
C LEU A 72 4.74 23.34 6.11
N GLU A 73 5.26 24.40 6.72
CA GLU A 73 4.67 25.04 7.88
C GLU A 73 3.53 25.91 7.39
N PHE A 74 2.31 25.46 7.68
CA PHE A 74 1.13 26.30 7.55
C PHE A 74 0.84 26.97 8.89
N ASP A 75 0.47 28.23 8.85
CA ASP A 75 -0.01 28.93 10.03
C ASP A 75 -1.38 28.37 10.48
N GLN A 76 -1.84 28.81 11.66
CA GLN A 76 -3.10 28.32 12.22
C GLN A 76 -4.32 28.74 11.39
N ASP A 77 -4.27 29.90 10.73
CA ASP A 77 -5.37 30.44 9.94
C ASP A 77 -5.49 29.70 8.60
N GLU A 78 -4.35 29.36 7.99
CA GLU A 78 -4.19 28.52 6.82
C GLU A 78 -4.71 27.11 7.10
N TRP A 79 -4.33 26.48 8.22
CA TRP A 79 -4.92 25.20 8.64
C TRP A 79 -6.43 25.30 8.83
N GLY A 80 -6.91 26.40 9.44
CA GLY A 80 -8.33 26.66 9.60
C GLY A 80 -9.06 26.81 8.26
N LEU A 81 -8.43 27.40 7.25
CA LEU A 81 -8.96 27.49 5.89
C LEU A 81 -8.99 26.11 5.22
N ILE A 82 -7.89 25.36 5.28
CA ILE A 82 -7.76 24.01 4.71
C ILE A 82 -8.85 23.09 5.26
N HIS A 83 -9.07 23.06 6.58
CA HIS A 83 -10.12 22.24 7.19
C HIS A 83 -11.51 22.60 6.70
N ARG A 84 -11.82 23.90 6.58
CA ARG A 84 -13.13 24.36 6.06
C ARG A 84 -13.33 23.94 4.61
N MET A 85 -12.27 24.01 3.80
CA MET A 85 -12.31 23.62 2.40
C MET A 85 -12.49 22.10 2.25
N ALA A 86 -11.76 21.31 3.03
CA ALA A 86 -11.89 19.86 3.08
C ALA A 86 -13.33 19.43 3.44
N GLN A 87 -13.89 20.00 4.51
CA GLN A 87 -15.27 19.73 4.92
C GLN A 87 -16.30 20.13 3.85
N ARG A 88 -16.12 21.28 3.21
CA ARG A 88 -17.02 21.76 2.15
C ARG A 88 -17.05 20.81 0.95
N GLU A 89 -15.94 20.13 0.65
CA GLU A 89 -15.84 19.16 -0.43
C GLU A 89 -16.16 17.72 0.02
N GLY A 90 -16.53 17.51 1.29
CA GLY A 90 -16.97 16.21 1.81
C GLY A 90 -15.83 15.31 2.32
N TYR A 91 -14.63 15.85 2.52
CA TYR A 91 -13.51 15.10 3.09
C TYR A 91 -13.58 15.10 4.62
N SER A 92 -13.31 13.94 5.23
CA SER A 92 -13.21 13.76 6.68
C SER A 92 -11.89 14.24 7.27
N ASP A 93 -10.81 14.20 6.47
CA ASP A 93 -9.47 14.66 6.86
C ASP A 93 -8.95 15.71 5.87
N ALA A 94 -8.34 16.76 6.42
CA ALA A 94 -7.64 17.80 5.66
C ALA A 94 -6.44 17.23 4.89
N LYS A 95 -5.75 16.22 5.43
CA LYS A 95 -4.60 15.60 4.78
C LYS A 95 -4.98 14.91 3.48
N ASP A 96 -6.06 14.13 3.50
CA ASP A 96 -6.59 13.44 2.31
C ASP A 96 -7.00 14.44 1.23
N TRP A 97 -7.59 15.55 1.64
CA TRP A 97 -7.94 16.65 0.74
C TRP A 97 -6.69 17.26 0.09
N ILE A 98 -5.65 17.59 0.86
CA ILE A 98 -4.38 18.13 0.32
C ILE A 98 -3.76 17.15 -0.69
N VAL A 99 -3.65 15.87 -0.33
CA VAL A 99 -3.09 14.82 -1.22
C VAL A 99 -3.89 14.73 -2.51
N SER A 100 -5.22 14.78 -2.43
CA SER A 100 -6.10 14.78 -3.59
C SER A 100 -5.86 15.99 -4.50
N LYS A 101 -5.70 17.19 -3.93
CA LYS A 101 -5.39 18.41 -4.71
C LYS A 101 -4.02 18.36 -5.36
N ILE A 102 -3.00 17.85 -4.67
CA ILE A 102 -1.66 17.66 -5.26
C ILE A 102 -1.74 16.69 -6.44
N ARG A 103 -2.44 15.56 -6.30
CA ARG A 103 -2.63 14.60 -7.40
C ARG A 103 -3.36 15.23 -8.59
N ALA A 104 -4.42 15.99 -8.33
CA ALA A 104 -5.17 16.69 -9.38
C ALA A 104 -4.30 17.75 -10.08
N TYR A 105 -3.48 18.49 -9.34
CA TYR A 105 -2.54 19.44 -9.94
C TYR A 105 -1.51 18.75 -10.83
N LEU A 106 -0.92 17.65 -10.34
CA LEU A 106 0.06 16.87 -11.10
C LEU A 106 -0.53 16.25 -12.38
N SER A 107 -1.82 15.91 -12.39
CA SER A 107 -2.47 15.39 -13.61
C SER A 107 -2.81 16.48 -14.64
N MET A 108 -2.89 17.75 -14.21
CA MET A 108 -3.10 18.91 -15.08
C MET A 108 -1.80 19.43 -15.71
N LEU A 109 -0.64 19.14 -15.12
CA LEU A 109 0.63 19.51 -15.72
C LEU A 109 0.73 18.84 -17.10
N PRO A 110 1.13 19.59 -18.15
CA PRO A 110 1.34 19.00 -19.45
C PRO A 110 2.37 17.88 -19.26
N LYS A 111 1.98 16.66 -19.61
CA LYS A 111 2.92 15.55 -19.70
C LYS A 111 3.98 16.06 -20.67
N GLN A 112 5.15 16.44 -20.15
CA GLN A 112 6.31 16.61 -21.00
C GLN A 112 6.45 15.24 -21.65
N SER A 113 6.03 15.15 -22.90
CA SER A 113 6.27 13.99 -23.73
C SER A 113 7.78 13.91 -23.80
N GLU A 114 8.37 13.12 -22.91
CA GLU A 114 9.66 12.54 -23.19
C GLU A 114 9.52 11.96 -24.58
N ASP A 115 10.28 12.49 -25.53
CA ASP A 115 10.49 11.93 -26.86
C ASP A 115 11.07 10.53 -26.65
N ILE A 116 10.21 9.56 -26.31
CA ILE A 116 10.52 8.15 -26.38
C ILE A 116 10.54 7.88 -27.88
N PRO A 117 11.71 7.62 -28.49
CA PRO A 117 11.75 7.26 -29.90
C PRO A 117 10.83 6.06 -30.08
N ALA A 118 9.90 6.17 -31.03
CA ALA A 118 8.94 5.14 -31.35
C ALA A 118 9.70 3.81 -31.51
N ILE A 119 9.33 2.83 -30.69
CA ILE A 119 9.80 1.45 -30.83
C ILE A 119 9.04 0.86 -32.03
N GLU A 120 9.34 1.34 -33.24
CA GLU A 120 8.72 0.85 -34.48
C GLU A 120 9.54 -0.27 -35.14
N ASP A 121 10.74 -0.61 -34.65
CA ASP A 121 11.63 -1.57 -35.32
C ASP A 121 12.14 -2.75 -34.47
N LEU A 122 11.57 -3.03 -33.30
CA LEU A 122 11.80 -4.32 -32.64
C LEU A 122 10.88 -5.39 -33.24
N LYS A 123 11.27 -5.91 -34.41
CA LYS A 123 10.82 -7.24 -34.83
C LYS A 123 11.17 -8.21 -33.69
N PRO A 124 10.19 -8.95 -33.13
CA PRO A 124 10.51 -9.95 -32.12
C PRO A 124 11.43 -10.99 -32.78
N ASP A 125 12.65 -11.12 -32.27
CA ASP A 125 13.50 -12.25 -32.63
C ASP A 125 12.73 -13.55 -32.35
N PRO A 126 12.82 -14.56 -33.23
CA PRO A 126 12.19 -15.85 -32.99
C PRO A 126 12.72 -16.43 -31.68
N ILE A 127 11.83 -16.56 -30.70
CA ILE A 127 12.13 -17.14 -29.40
C ILE A 127 12.72 -18.55 -29.66
N PRO A 128 13.97 -18.83 -29.23
CA PRO A 128 14.53 -20.17 -29.36
C PRO A 128 13.65 -21.15 -28.57
N ALA A 129 13.23 -22.22 -29.22
CA ALA A 129 12.42 -23.27 -28.60
C ALA A 129 13.15 -23.81 -27.38
N ILE A 130 12.62 -23.53 -26.18
CA ILE A 130 13.13 -24.05 -24.92
C ILE A 130 12.77 -25.55 -24.88
N PRO A 131 13.73 -26.48 -24.99
CA PRO A 131 13.45 -27.89 -24.79
C PRO A 131 13.39 -28.14 -23.28
N GLY A 132 12.24 -28.59 -22.78
CA GLY A 132 12.09 -29.01 -21.38
C GLY A 132 11.15 -28.16 -20.52
N ALA A 133 10.06 -27.63 -21.08
CA ALA A 133 8.94 -27.16 -20.27
C ALA A 133 8.34 -28.36 -19.51
N ALA A 134 8.80 -28.56 -18.28
CA ALA A 134 8.30 -29.58 -17.38
C ALA A 134 6.78 -29.47 -17.24
N SER A 135 6.09 -30.56 -17.56
CA SER A 135 4.64 -30.66 -17.45
C SER A 135 4.22 -30.30 -16.03
N LYS A 136 3.34 -29.31 -15.90
CA LYS A 136 2.67 -29.06 -14.61
C LYS A 136 1.96 -30.35 -14.19
N PRO A 137 2.02 -30.75 -12.91
CA PRO A 137 1.25 -31.88 -12.43
C PRO A 137 -0.23 -31.58 -12.65
N THR A 138 -0.86 -32.37 -13.51
CA THR A 138 -2.30 -32.33 -13.75
C THR A 138 -2.98 -33.00 -12.56
N TYR A 139 -3.42 -32.21 -11.58
CA TYR A 139 -4.27 -32.72 -10.51
C TYR A 139 -5.64 -33.08 -11.09
N THR A 140 -6.18 -34.21 -10.65
CA THR A 140 -7.55 -34.60 -11.02
C THR A 140 -8.56 -33.68 -10.32
N LEU A 141 -9.74 -33.51 -10.92
CA LEU A 141 -10.81 -32.66 -10.37
C LEU A 141 -11.21 -33.10 -8.95
N GLU A 142 -11.11 -34.39 -8.64
CA GLU A 142 -11.38 -34.95 -7.31
C GLU A 142 -10.28 -34.62 -6.29
N GLU A 143 -9.00 -34.63 -6.69
CA GLU A 143 -7.91 -34.22 -5.80
C GLU A 143 -7.97 -32.72 -5.48
N ALA A 144 -8.31 -31.89 -6.47
CA ALA A 144 -8.52 -30.45 -6.25
C ALA A 144 -9.68 -30.19 -5.29
N ARG A 145 -10.76 -30.98 -5.37
CA ARG A 145 -11.91 -30.86 -4.45
C ARG A 145 -11.57 -31.30 -3.03
N ARG A 146 -10.81 -32.39 -2.86
CA ARG A 146 -10.33 -32.84 -1.53
C ARG A 146 -9.39 -31.82 -0.88
N LEU A 147 -8.51 -31.20 -1.66
CA LEU A 147 -7.62 -30.14 -1.16
C LEU A 147 -8.42 -28.90 -0.72
N ALA A 148 -9.43 -28.50 -1.48
CA ALA A 148 -10.29 -27.37 -1.13
C ALA A 148 -11.16 -27.64 0.12
N GLU A 149 -11.71 -28.85 0.29
CA GLU A 149 -12.47 -29.23 1.49
C GLU A 149 -11.58 -29.31 2.75
N ALA A 150 -10.34 -29.80 2.61
CA ALA A 150 -9.38 -29.82 3.72
C ALA A 150 -8.94 -28.41 4.14
N GLU A 151 -8.78 -27.48 3.20
CA GLU A 151 -8.42 -26.09 3.48
C GLU A 151 -9.58 -25.32 4.12
N ALA A 152 -10.83 -25.60 3.73
CA ALA A 152 -12.01 -25.01 4.34
C ALA A 152 -12.20 -25.45 5.80
N ALA A 153 -12.00 -26.74 6.10
CA ALA A 153 -12.14 -27.26 7.47
C ALA A 153 -11.10 -26.71 8.46
N SER A 154 -9.93 -26.28 7.96
CA SER A 154 -8.88 -25.67 8.80
C SER A 154 -9.11 -24.17 9.07
N ARG A 155 -10.08 -23.54 8.38
CA ARG A 155 -10.26 -22.07 8.41
C ARG A 155 -11.29 -21.60 9.44
N ASP A 156 -12.21 -22.48 9.84
CA ASP A 156 -13.28 -22.14 10.78
C ASP A 156 -12.77 -22.09 12.25
N ASP A 157 -11.83 -22.96 12.65
CA ASP A 157 -11.29 -22.99 14.02
C ASP A 157 -10.37 -21.80 14.36
N ILE A 158 -9.70 -21.20 13.36
CA ILE A 158 -8.78 -20.07 13.59
C ILE A 158 -9.57 -18.75 13.79
N SER A 159 -10.82 -18.67 13.34
CA SER A 159 -11.59 -17.42 13.35
C SER A 159 -12.17 -17.08 14.73
N GLU A 160 -12.53 -18.09 15.52
CA GLU A 160 -13.18 -17.89 16.83
C GLU A 160 -12.16 -17.47 17.90
N GLU A 161 -10.98 -18.11 17.94
CA GLU A 161 -9.91 -17.75 18.88
C GLU A 161 -9.35 -16.34 18.62
N LEU A 162 -9.27 -15.92 17.35
CA LEU A 162 -8.82 -14.57 16.98
C LEU A 162 -9.85 -13.51 17.39
N TYR A 163 -11.14 -13.81 17.24
CA TYR A 163 -12.23 -12.93 17.64
C TYR A 163 -12.26 -12.74 19.16
N ASP A 164 -12.14 -13.83 19.92
CA ASP A 164 -12.09 -13.80 21.38
C ASP A 164 -10.87 -13.02 21.90
N GLN A 165 -9.71 -13.20 21.27
CA GLN A 165 -8.50 -12.45 21.63
C GLN A 165 -8.65 -10.95 21.38
N GLN A 166 -9.29 -10.57 20.28
CA GLN A 166 -9.56 -9.17 19.95
C GLN A 166 -10.58 -8.54 20.91
N GLN A 167 -11.60 -9.29 21.32
CA GLN A 167 -12.59 -8.84 22.30
C GLN A 167 -11.95 -8.57 23.67
N LEU A 168 -11.06 -9.46 24.11
CA LEU A 168 -10.33 -9.34 25.37
C LEU A 168 -9.40 -8.11 25.40
N GLU A 169 -8.79 -7.78 24.26
CA GLU A 169 -7.95 -6.58 24.12
C GLU A 169 -8.79 -5.29 24.20
N ASN A 170 -9.95 -5.25 23.54
CA ASN A 170 -10.87 -4.12 23.60
C ASN A 170 -11.37 -3.86 25.04
N ASP A 171 -11.74 -4.91 25.76
CA ASP A 171 -12.18 -4.80 27.16
C ASP A 171 -11.06 -4.26 28.06
N ARG A 172 -9.81 -4.70 27.83
CA ARG A 172 -8.65 -4.21 28.57
C ARG A 172 -8.43 -2.71 28.34
N LEU A 173 -8.51 -2.25 27.08
CA LEU A 173 -8.36 -0.84 26.73
C LEU A 173 -9.46 0.02 27.36
N TYR A 174 -10.69 -0.49 27.42
CA TYR A 174 -11.81 0.22 28.04
C TYR A 174 -11.60 0.42 29.54
N GLU A 175 -11.16 -0.61 30.27
CA GLU A 175 -10.87 -0.51 31.71
C GLU A 175 -9.66 0.40 32.00
N GLU A 176 -8.62 0.39 31.15
CA GLU A 176 -7.51 1.35 31.27
C GLU A 176 -7.98 2.81 31.11
N ALA A 177 -8.83 3.08 30.11
CA ALA A 177 -9.41 4.40 29.90
C ALA A 177 -10.27 4.86 31.09
N ARG A 178 -11.06 3.94 31.67
CA ARG A 178 -11.90 4.19 32.84
C ARG A 178 -11.06 4.55 34.07
N LYS A 179 -9.95 3.85 34.31
CA LYS A 179 -9.01 4.15 35.41
C LYS A 179 -8.36 5.53 35.25
N LYS A 180 -7.95 5.90 34.03
CA LYS A 180 -7.38 7.24 33.75
C LYS A 180 -8.37 8.37 34.02
N LYS A 181 -9.67 8.20 33.71
CA LYS A 181 -10.72 9.19 34.01
C LYS A 181 -10.93 9.38 35.52
N LYS A 182 -10.94 8.30 36.31
CA LYS A 182 -11.05 8.38 37.79
C LYS A 182 -9.85 9.06 38.45
N GLY A 183 -8.65 8.87 37.90
CA GLY A 183 -7.42 9.55 38.37
C GLY A 183 -7.47 11.07 38.18
N LYS A 184 -7.92 11.54 37.02
CA LYS A 184 -8.04 12.99 36.73
C LYS A 184 -9.04 13.70 37.66
N GLN A 185 -10.19 13.08 37.95
CA GLN A 185 -11.18 13.67 38.87
C GLN A 185 -10.70 13.79 40.32
N LYS A 186 -9.88 12.84 40.80
CA LYS A 186 -9.28 12.93 42.15
C LYS A 186 -8.22 14.03 42.25
N SER A 187 -7.48 14.31 41.17
CA SER A 187 -6.48 15.38 41.13
C SER A 187 -7.13 16.78 41.17
N GLN A 188 -8.20 17.00 40.40
CA GLN A 188 -8.92 18.28 40.40
C GLN A 188 -9.52 18.65 41.75
N LYS A 189 -10.03 17.69 42.53
CA LYS A 189 -10.59 17.96 43.87
C LYS A 189 -9.55 18.36 44.92
N ARG A 190 -8.26 18.12 44.70
CA ARG A 190 -7.19 18.48 45.65
C ARG A 190 -6.63 19.89 45.47
N PHE A 191 -6.93 20.55 44.35
CA PHE A 191 -6.47 21.92 44.06
C PHE A 191 -7.57 22.99 44.25
N SER A 192 -8.76 22.60 44.69
CA SER A 192 -9.92 23.50 44.88
C SER A 192 -10.31 23.69 46.36
N ALA A 193 -9.44 23.29 47.29
CA ALA A 193 -9.59 23.47 48.74
C ALA A 193 -8.33 24.17 49.25
#